data_AF-X0WSB7-F1
#
_entry.id   AF-X0WSB7-F1
#
_cell.length_a   1.000
_cell.length_b   1.000
_cell.length_c   1.000
_cell.angle_alpha   90.00
_cell.angle_beta   90.00
_cell.angle_gamma   90.00
#
_symmetry.space_group_name_H-M   'P 1'
#
loop_
_entity.id
_entity.type
_entity.pdbx_description
1 polymer ?
#
loop_
_entity_poly.entity_id
_entity_poly.type
_entity_poly.pdbx_seq_one_letter_code
_entity_poly.pdbx_strand_id
1 'polypeptide(L)'
;KVFGTAQYPGWRSYTIGCGMNVDSPYVKRATKMSEIKSPGSKYVFVENLDPRGWNMGNWDIWVPSRSGAQWWNVVASWHRDRCNWGFADGHAKTQRWRDERTALICNELDYPAQVSMRAECSVDNPDLWWIVDHRMNDW
;
A
#
# COMPACT_ATOMS: atom_id res chain seq x y z
N LYS A 1 -35.24 -10.84 -3.41
CA LYS A 1 -33.90 -10.37 -2.99
C LYS A 1 -33.28 -9.66 -4.17
N VAL A 2 -33.22 -8.32 -4.11
CA VAL A 2 -32.60 -7.50 -5.14
C VAL A 2 -31.09 -7.71 -5.03
N PHE A 3 -30.48 -8.26 -6.07
CA PHE A 3 -29.02 -8.28 -6.19
C PHE A 3 -28.58 -6.83 -6.43
N GLY A 4 -28.05 -6.19 -5.39
CA GLY A 4 -27.49 -4.85 -5.49
C GLY A 4 -26.38 -4.84 -6.52
N THR A 5 -26.48 -3.93 -7.50
CA THR A 5 -25.46 -3.64 -8.49
C THR A 5 -24.29 -2.92 -7.81
N ALA A 6 -23.46 -3.64 -7.07
CA ALA A 6 -22.14 -3.15 -6.71
C ALA A 6 -21.22 -3.35 -7.91
N GLN A 7 -21.23 -2.39 -8.83
CA GLN A 7 -20.25 -2.29 -9.90
C GLN A 7 -18.91 -1.93 -9.24
N TYR A 8 -18.06 -2.91 -8.96
CA TYR A 8 -16.68 -2.66 -8.50
C TYR A 8 -15.84 -2.25 -9.72
N PRO A 9 -15.39 -0.98 -9.90
CA PRO A 9 -14.70 -0.59 -11.12
C PRO A 9 -13.20 -0.97 -11.13
N GLY A 10 -12.76 -1.84 -10.22
CA GLY A 10 -11.35 -2.26 -10.14
C GLY A 10 -11.03 -3.44 -11.04
N TRP A 11 -10.74 -3.19 -12.32
CA TRP A 11 -10.23 -4.20 -13.25
C TRP A 11 -8.72 -4.44 -13.01
N ARG A 12 -8.33 -5.00 -11.86
CA ARG A 12 -6.93 -5.30 -11.47
C ARG A 12 -5.93 -4.16 -11.75
N SER A 13 -5.68 -3.32 -10.77
CA SER A 13 -4.73 -2.21 -10.90
C SER A 13 -3.55 -2.32 -9.90
N TYR A 14 -2.38 -1.89 -10.38
CA TYR A 14 -1.20 -1.67 -9.55
C TYR A 14 -0.95 -0.16 -9.49
N THR A 15 -0.49 0.34 -8.34
CA THR A 15 -0.03 1.73 -8.19
C THR A 15 1.47 1.74 -7.89
N ILE A 16 2.16 2.79 -8.32
CA ILE A 16 3.56 3.02 -7.96
C ILE A 16 3.64 3.60 -6.54
N GLY A 17 4.47 2.97 -5.71
CA GLY A 17 4.78 3.46 -4.38
C GLY A 17 5.50 4.81 -4.40
N CYS A 18 5.11 5.70 -3.50
CA CYS A 18 5.83 6.95 -3.28
C CYS A 18 7.33 6.74 -3.04
N GLY A 19 8.14 7.69 -3.52
CA GLY A 19 9.59 7.59 -3.50
C GLY A 19 10.19 6.85 -4.72
N MET A 20 9.40 6.07 -5.46
CA MET A 20 9.84 5.44 -6.72
C MET A 20 9.59 6.34 -7.92
N ASN A 21 10.30 7.47 -7.95
CA ASN A 21 10.10 8.60 -8.89
C ASN A 21 8.71 9.27 -8.78
N VAL A 22 8.08 9.15 -7.62
CA VAL A 22 6.81 9.80 -7.29
C VAL A 22 6.98 10.60 -6.00
N ASP A 23 6.47 11.83 -5.99
CA ASP A 23 6.59 12.73 -4.86
C ASP A 23 5.82 12.24 -3.62
N SER A 24 6.44 12.41 -2.45
CA SER A 24 5.81 12.21 -1.16
C SER A 24 6.45 13.11 -0.10
N PRO A 25 5.67 13.63 0.87
CA PRO A 25 6.21 14.41 1.96
C PRO A 25 7.07 13.59 2.93
N TYR A 26 7.02 12.24 2.88
CA TYR A 26 7.67 11.35 3.84
C TYR A 26 8.86 10.57 3.25
N VAL A 27 9.24 10.81 2.00
CA VAL A 27 10.42 10.18 1.39
C VAL A 27 10.98 10.99 0.25
N LYS A 28 12.31 10.98 0.15
CA LYS A 28 13.02 11.47 -1.02
C LYS A 28 12.78 10.56 -2.23
N ARG A 29 12.31 11.12 -3.34
CA ARG A 29 12.18 10.37 -4.58
C ARG A 29 13.53 9.93 -5.14
N ALA A 30 13.61 8.66 -5.53
CA ALA A 30 14.63 8.15 -6.44
C ALA A 30 14.22 8.49 -7.88
N THR A 31 15.08 9.23 -8.57
CA THR A 31 14.94 9.59 -9.99
C THR A 31 15.78 8.68 -10.89
N LYS A 32 16.74 7.94 -10.32
CA LYS A 32 17.60 6.97 -10.99
C LYS A 32 17.61 5.65 -10.22
N MET A 33 17.77 4.54 -10.92
CA MET A 33 17.87 3.21 -10.30
C MET A 33 19.02 3.11 -9.29
N SER A 34 20.14 3.80 -9.55
CA SER A 34 21.30 3.82 -8.66
C SER A 34 21.04 4.51 -7.31
N GLU A 35 19.94 5.25 -7.18
CA GLU A 35 19.54 5.91 -5.93
C GLU A 35 18.74 4.97 -5.02
N ILE A 36 18.25 3.84 -5.55
CA ILE A 36 17.49 2.85 -4.80
C ILE A 36 18.47 1.92 -4.08
N LYS A 37 18.65 2.12 -2.77
CA LYS A 37 19.45 1.22 -1.95
C LYS A 37 18.72 -0.11 -1.76
N SER A 38 19.46 -1.22 -1.89
CA SER A 38 18.95 -2.59 -1.70
C SER A 38 17.67 -2.85 -2.52
N PRO A 39 17.73 -2.79 -3.87
CA PRO A 39 16.55 -2.81 -4.74
C PRO A 39 15.64 -4.04 -4.53
N GLY A 40 16.22 -5.22 -4.23
CA GLY A 40 15.44 -6.42 -3.89
C GLY A 40 14.70 -6.38 -2.56
N SER A 41 14.83 -5.30 -1.78
CA SER A 41 14.04 -5.05 -0.57
C SER A 41 13.00 -3.95 -0.76
N LYS A 42 13.01 -3.25 -1.89
CA LYS A 42 12.20 -2.04 -2.10
C LYS A 42 11.08 -2.26 -3.09
N TYR A 43 9.83 -2.14 -2.65
CA TYR A 43 8.68 -2.29 -3.54
C TYR A 43 8.53 -1.09 -4.47
N VAL A 44 8.07 -1.35 -5.68
CA VAL A 44 7.70 -0.38 -6.70
C VAL A 44 6.21 -0.45 -6.97
N PHE A 45 5.68 -1.65 -7.21
CA PHE A 45 4.28 -1.85 -7.56
C PHE A 45 3.50 -2.44 -6.39
N VAL A 46 2.36 -1.81 -6.08
CA VAL A 46 1.46 -2.21 -4.99
C VAL A 46 0.10 -2.56 -5.58
N GLU A 47 -0.46 -3.75 -5.28
CA GLU A 47 -1.86 -4.03 -5.64
C GLU A 47 -2.77 -3.06 -4.86
N ASN A 48 -3.53 -2.26 -5.60
CA ASN A 48 -4.36 -1.20 -5.02
C ASN A 48 -5.74 -1.23 -5.67
N LEU A 49 -6.77 -0.95 -4.88
CA LEU A 49 -8.15 -0.84 -5.36
C LEU A 49 -8.62 0.59 -5.19
N ASP A 50 -8.76 1.31 -6.31
CA ASP A 50 -9.29 2.67 -6.32
C ASP A 50 -10.73 2.69 -6.87
N PRO A 51 -11.77 2.86 -6.03
CA PRO A 51 -13.15 2.87 -6.50
C PRO A 51 -13.50 4.15 -7.29
N ARG A 52 -12.59 5.12 -7.39
CA ARG A 52 -12.75 6.31 -8.23
C ARG A 52 -12.53 6.01 -9.72
N GLY A 53 -12.06 4.81 -10.08
CA GLY A 53 -11.84 4.38 -11.47
C GLY A 53 -10.43 3.85 -11.69
N TRP A 54 -9.68 4.44 -12.63
CA TRP A 54 -8.24 4.17 -12.76
C TRP A 54 -7.52 4.63 -11.48
N ASN A 55 -6.44 3.96 -11.09
CA ASN A 55 -5.65 4.35 -9.92
C ASN A 55 -5.17 5.80 -10.06
N MET A 56 -5.79 6.71 -9.31
CA MET A 56 -5.47 8.12 -9.36
C MET A 56 -4.33 8.42 -8.40
N GLY A 57 -3.24 8.97 -8.94
CA GLY A 57 -2.09 9.40 -8.14
C GLY A 57 -1.18 8.24 -7.77
N ASN A 58 -0.80 8.20 -6.50
CA ASN A 58 0.26 7.35 -5.98
C ASN A 58 -0.23 6.53 -4.78
N TRP A 59 0.58 5.56 -4.37
CA TRP A 59 0.28 4.78 -3.18
C TRP A 59 1.29 5.10 -2.10
N ASP A 60 0.77 5.49 -0.94
CA ASP A 60 1.56 5.73 0.25
C ASP A 60 0.80 5.44 1.54
N ILE A 61 1.56 5.27 2.60
CA ILE A 61 1.10 5.30 3.98
C ILE A 61 1.62 6.58 4.66
N TRP A 62 1.03 6.96 5.79
CA TRP A 62 1.52 8.09 6.57
C TRP A 62 2.70 7.63 7.43
N VAL A 63 3.89 8.21 7.25
CA VAL A 63 5.13 7.75 7.92
C VAL A 63 5.88 8.92 8.58
N PRO A 64 5.44 9.42 9.75
CA PRO A 64 6.19 10.42 10.51
C PRO A 64 7.47 9.81 11.14
N SER A 65 7.47 8.51 11.38
CA SER A 65 8.58 7.70 11.89
C SER A 65 8.27 6.22 11.63
N ARG A 66 9.27 5.33 11.78
CA ARG A 66 9.07 3.89 11.57
C ARG A 66 7.99 3.29 12.47
N SER A 67 7.98 3.67 13.75
CA SER A 67 6.98 3.18 14.72
C SER A 67 5.68 3.98 14.71
N GLY A 68 5.69 5.20 14.16
CA GLY A 68 4.52 6.07 14.06
C GLY A 68 3.75 5.94 12.75
N ALA A 69 4.06 4.93 11.93
CA ALA A 69 3.40 4.71 10.66
C ALA A 69 1.89 4.47 10.85
N GLN A 70 1.09 5.02 9.94
CA GLN A 70 -0.35 4.85 9.91
C GLN A 70 -0.83 4.58 8.49
N TRP A 71 -1.93 3.85 8.39
CA TRP A 71 -2.62 3.68 7.12
C TRP A 71 -3.11 5.03 6.59
N TRP A 72 -2.94 5.20 5.28
CA TRP A 72 -3.50 6.31 4.51
C TRP A 72 -4.22 5.78 3.28
N ASN A 73 -3.59 4.83 2.58
CA ASN A 73 -4.22 4.05 1.54
C ASN A 73 -4.04 2.56 1.87
N VAL A 74 -5.13 1.80 1.88
CA VAL A 74 -5.05 0.32 1.98
C VAL A 74 -4.55 -0.29 0.67
N VAL A 75 -4.18 -1.56 0.73
CA VAL A 75 -3.93 -2.37 -0.47
C VAL A 75 -5.22 -3.04 -0.95
N ALA A 76 -5.19 -3.64 -2.13
CA ALA A 76 -6.31 -4.45 -2.61
C ALA A 76 -6.54 -5.70 -1.75
N SER A 77 -7.81 -6.05 -1.52
CA SER A 77 -8.25 -7.26 -0.78
C SER A 77 -8.45 -8.51 -1.65
N TRP A 78 -7.96 -8.51 -2.89
CA TRP A 78 -8.24 -9.59 -3.85
C TRP A 78 -7.81 -10.97 -3.36
N HIS A 79 -6.79 -11.05 -2.50
CA HIS A 79 -6.27 -12.30 -1.98
C HIS A 79 -6.58 -12.51 -0.49
N ARG A 80 -7.66 -11.86 0.01
CA ARG A 80 -8.15 -11.92 1.40
C ARG A 80 -7.18 -11.41 2.44
N ASP A 81 -6.23 -12.26 2.87
CA ASP A 81 -5.29 -12.02 3.97
C ASP A 81 -3.86 -11.75 3.47
N ARG A 82 -3.70 -11.40 2.19
CA ARG A 82 -2.41 -11.14 1.56
C ARG A 82 -2.54 -10.22 0.37
N CYS A 83 -1.39 -9.73 -0.09
CA CYS A 83 -1.25 -8.85 -1.24
C CYS A 83 0.07 -9.14 -1.97
N ASN A 84 0.10 -8.96 -3.28
CA ASN A 84 1.29 -9.07 -4.11
C ASN A 84 1.97 -7.71 -4.27
N TRP A 85 3.30 -7.75 -4.21
CA TRP A 85 4.17 -6.59 -4.30
C TRP A 85 5.24 -6.85 -5.35
N GLY A 86 5.47 -5.89 -6.25
CA GLY A 86 6.55 -5.93 -7.22
C GLY A 86 7.73 -5.08 -6.74
N PHE A 87 8.96 -5.60 -6.86
CA PHE A 87 10.17 -5.01 -6.29
C PHE A 87 11.10 -4.40 -7.34
N ALA A 88 12.00 -3.52 -6.89
CA ALA A 88 12.87 -2.74 -7.78
C ALA A 88 13.95 -3.58 -8.51
N ASP A 89 14.24 -4.79 -8.06
CA ASP A 89 15.09 -5.76 -8.78
C ASP A 89 14.31 -6.64 -9.79
N GLY A 90 12.98 -6.46 -9.87
CA GLY A 90 12.10 -7.16 -10.80
C GLY A 90 11.40 -8.40 -10.25
N HIS A 91 11.66 -8.81 -9.00
CA HIS A 91 10.93 -9.94 -8.41
C HIS A 91 9.54 -9.51 -7.89
N ALA A 92 8.68 -10.50 -7.63
CA ALA A 92 7.40 -10.31 -6.96
C ALA A 92 7.34 -11.13 -5.68
N LYS A 93 6.67 -10.60 -4.65
CA LYS A 93 6.46 -11.28 -3.37
C LYS A 93 5.01 -11.12 -2.92
N THR A 94 4.43 -12.22 -2.44
CA THR A 94 3.15 -12.20 -1.74
C THR A 94 3.40 -11.99 -0.25
N GLN A 95 2.92 -10.86 0.29
CA GLN A 95 2.97 -10.57 1.72
C GLN A 95 1.67 -10.98 2.36
N ARG A 96 1.74 -11.90 3.32
CA ARG A 96 0.61 -12.29 4.17
C ARG A 96 0.53 -11.35 5.38
N TRP A 97 -0.66 -10.86 5.66
CA TRP A 97 -0.93 -9.99 6.80
C TRP A 97 -0.85 -10.76 8.11
N ARG A 98 -0.15 -10.18 9.07
CA ARG A 98 0.02 -10.72 10.42
C ARG A 98 -1.03 -10.17 11.37
N ASP A 99 -1.49 -8.96 11.10
CA ASP A 99 -2.52 -8.30 11.87
C ASP A 99 -3.88 -8.48 11.19
N GLU A 100 -4.85 -9.03 11.92
CA GLU A 100 -6.20 -9.22 11.41
C GLU A 100 -6.84 -7.87 11.02
N ARG A 101 -6.49 -6.79 11.72
CA ARG A 101 -6.97 -5.44 11.41
C ARG A 101 -6.60 -5.04 9.99
N THR A 102 -5.40 -5.41 9.52
CA THR A 102 -4.96 -5.14 8.14
C THR A 102 -5.88 -5.84 7.13
N ALA A 103 -6.17 -7.13 7.36
CA ALA A 103 -7.07 -7.87 6.47
C ALA A 103 -8.49 -7.27 6.48
N LEU A 104 -9.01 -6.90 7.65
CA LEU A 104 -10.33 -6.28 7.79
C LEU A 104 -10.43 -4.98 7.00
N ILE A 105 -9.53 -4.02 7.23
CA ILE A 105 -9.59 -2.72 6.54
C ILE A 105 -9.34 -2.84 5.03
N CYS A 106 -8.57 -3.82 4.56
CA CYS A 106 -8.41 -4.02 3.10
C CYS A 106 -9.70 -4.54 2.45
N ASN A 107 -10.49 -5.34 3.18
CA ASN A 107 -11.78 -5.85 2.71
C ASN A 107 -12.90 -4.81 2.79
N GLU A 108 -12.77 -3.81 3.67
CA GLU A 108 -13.60 -2.61 3.65
C GLU A 108 -13.17 -1.72 2.46
N LEU A 109 -14.10 -1.32 1.60
CA LEU A 109 -13.80 -0.32 0.57
C LEU A 109 -13.40 0.98 1.28
N ASP A 110 -12.10 1.25 1.34
CA ASP A 110 -11.57 2.36 2.13
C ASP A 110 -12.02 3.71 1.57
N TYR A 111 -12.10 3.88 0.26
CA TYR A 111 -12.66 5.09 -0.34
C TYR A 111 -14.19 4.94 -0.58
N PRO A 112 -15.03 5.92 -0.22
CA PRO A 112 -14.69 7.26 0.28
C PRO A 112 -14.63 7.40 1.81
N ALA A 113 -14.89 6.35 2.59
CA ALA A 113 -15.07 6.45 4.05
C ALA A 113 -13.77 6.68 4.84
N GLN A 114 -12.60 6.46 4.23
CA GLN A 114 -11.26 6.56 4.81
C GLN A 114 -11.15 5.82 6.15
N VAL A 115 -11.70 4.60 6.20
CA VAL A 115 -11.74 3.78 7.41
C VAL A 115 -10.34 3.44 7.90
N SER A 116 -9.41 3.23 6.97
CA SER A 116 -8.04 2.85 7.29
C SER A 116 -7.30 3.92 8.10
N MET A 117 -7.67 5.19 7.96
CA MET A 117 -7.04 6.31 8.66
C MET A 117 -7.40 6.40 10.15
N ARG A 118 -8.26 5.51 10.66
CA ARG A 118 -8.55 5.46 12.10
C ARG A 118 -7.31 5.00 12.87
N ALA A 119 -7.09 5.59 14.05
CA ALA A 119 -5.89 5.32 14.83
C ALA A 119 -5.77 3.82 15.21
N GLU A 120 -6.88 3.19 15.58
CA GLU A 120 -6.95 1.78 15.96
C GLU A 120 -6.53 0.80 14.86
N CYS A 121 -6.60 1.20 13.59
CA CYS A 121 -6.15 0.39 12.45
C CYS A 121 -4.61 0.31 12.35
N SER A 122 -3.93 1.27 12.98
CA SER A 122 -2.49 1.50 12.80
C SER A 122 -1.66 1.22 14.05
N VAL A 123 -2.22 1.41 15.25
CA VAL A 123 -1.50 1.22 16.53
C VAL A 123 -0.83 -0.15 16.59
N ASP A 124 0.48 -0.19 16.78
CA ASP A 124 1.29 -1.41 16.92
C ASP A 124 1.06 -2.45 15.80
N ASN A 125 0.82 -2.01 14.57
CA ASN A 125 0.55 -2.90 13.45
C ASN A 125 1.88 -3.36 12.78
N PRO A 126 2.28 -4.65 12.90
CA PRO A 126 3.53 -5.15 12.32
C PRO A 126 3.53 -5.15 10.78
N ASP A 127 2.36 -5.13 10.14
CA ASP A 127 2.26 -5.05 8.68
C ASP A 127 2.66 -3.66 8.17
N LEU A 128 2.34 -2.59 8.92
CA LEU A 128 2.82 -1.24 8.61
C LEU A 128 4.35 -1.15 8.74
N TRP A 129 4.97 -1.78 9.74
CA TRP A 129 6.43 -1.81 9.84
C TRP A 129 7.06 -2.55 8.66
N TRP A 130 6.45 -3.66 8.23
CA TRP A 130 6.89 -4.36 7.04
C TRP A 130 6.83 -3.45 5.80
N ILE A 131 5.74 -2.71 5.61
CA ILE A 131 5.58 -1.74 4.52
C ILE A 131 6.68 -0.67 4.62
N VAL A 132 6.88 -0.07 5.80
CA VAL A 132 7.90 0.97 6.00
C VAL A 132 9.31 0.48 5.67
N ASP A 133 9.66 -0.75 6.05
CA ASP A 133 10.99 -1.32 5.80
C ASP A 133 11.23 -1.59 4.30
N HIS A 134 10.17 -1.90 3.55
CA HIS A 134 10.23 -2.21 2.12
C HIS A 134 9.84 -1.01 1.22
N ARG A 135 9.39 0.09 1.80
CA ARG A 135 9.17 1.36 1.10
C ARG A 135 10.50 1.99 0.74
N MET A 136 10.52 2.88 -0.26
CA MET A 136 11.66 3.77 -0.44
C MET A 136 11.95 4.52 0.89
N ASN A 137 13.20 4.48 1.32
CA ASN A 137 13.67 5.08 2.57
C ASN A 137 15.20 5.26 2.49
N ASP A 138 15.76 6.02 3.44
CA ASP A 138 17.17 6.39 3.43
C ASP A 138 18.07 5.52 4.33
N TRP A 139 17.49 4.58 5.09
CA TRP A 139 18.18 3.72 6.07
C TRP A 139 18.48 2.31 5.57
#